data_AF-H2YAE1-F1
#
_entry.id   AF-H2YAE1-F1
#
_cell.length_a   1.000
_cell.length_b   1.000
_cell.length_c   1.000
_cell.angle_alpha   90.00
_cell.angle_beta   90.00
_cell.angle_gamma   90.00
#
_symmetry.space_group_name_H-M   'P 1'
#
loop_
_entity.id
_entity.type
_entity.pdbx_description
1 polymer ?
#
loop_
_entity_poly.entity_id
_entity_poly.type
_entity_poly.pdbx_seq_one_letter_code
_entity_poly.pdbx_strand_id
1 'polypeptide(L)'
;MIHVIDFGHCRPNVQVTDTKLKETGKALVDVLSSTGFVYLKNFGISRGLIENVRDAADGIFTAPSIEKEKYARDPFTNCGYIGLATERLDDGCPYEYK
;
A
#
# COMPACT_ATOMS: atom_id res chain seq x y z
N MET A 1 4.19 11.42 -15.67
CA MET A 1 3.67 10.08 -16.03
C MET A 1 4.33 9.09 -15.08
N ILE A 2 3.57 8.22 -14.40
CA ILE A 2 4.16 7.23 -13.47
C ILE A 2 4.68 6.04 -14.30
N HIS A 3 5.91 5.61 -14.05
CA HIS A 3 6.54 4.52 -14.80
C HIS A 3 5.96 3.16 -14.40
N VAL A 4 5.92 2.22 -15.35
CA VAL A 4 5.56 0.81 -15.10
C VAL A 4 6.79 -0.06 -15.32
N ILE A 5 7.22 -0.78 -14.28
CA ILE A 5 8.37 -1.70 -14.33
C ILE A 5 7.89 -3.15 -14.30
N ASP A 6 8.44 -3.98 -15.19
CA ASP A 6 8.21 -5.42 -15.19
C ASP A 6 9.07 -6.09 -14.10
N PHE A 7 8.40 -6.65 -13.10
CA PHE A 7 9.02 -7.30 -11.96
C PHE A 7 9.02 -8.83 -12.06
N GLY A 8 8.61 -9.40 -13.20
CA GLY A 8 8.45 -10.84 -13.40
C GLY A 8 9.71 -11.66 -13.14
N HIS A 9 10.87 -11.14 -13.55
CA HIS A 9 12.16 -11.81 -13.37
C HIS A 9 12.74 -11.64 -11.96
N CYS A 10 12.16 -10.77 -11.13
CA CYS A 10 12.58 -10.54 -9.74
C CYS A 10 11.81 -11.40 -8.73
N ARG A 11 10.94 -12.29 -9.23
CA ARG A 11 10.14 -13.19 -8.38
C ARG A 11 11.01 -14.28 -7.75
N PRO A 12 10.64 -14.78 -6.56
CA PRO A 12 11.25 -15.98 -6.00
C PRO A 12 11.17 -17.15 -7.00
N ASN A 13 12.21 -17.98 -7.04
CA ASN A 13 12.30 -19.19 -7.87
C ASN A 13 12.31 -18.95 -9.39
N VAL A 14 12.55 -17.72 -9.86
CA VAL A 14 12.79 -17.44 -11.28
C VAL A 14 14.29 -17.36 -11.54
N GLN A 15 14.80 -18.20 -12.44
CA GLN A 15 16.19 -18.11 -12.89
C GLN A 15 16.35 -16.86 -13.76
N VAL A 16 17.28 -16.00 -13.39
CA VAL A 16 17.52 -14.70 -14.02
C VAL A 16 19.00 -14.36 -13.96
N THR A 17 19.49 -13.65 -14.97
CA THR A 17 20.88 -13.19 -15.00
C THR A 17 21.09 -11.97 -14.10
N ASP A 18 22.28 -11.85 -13.52
CA ASP A 18 22.67 -10.67 -12.74
C ASP A 18 22.51 -9.37 -13.53
N THR A 19 22.81 -9.39 -14.83
CA THR A 19 22.61 -8.23 -15.72
C THR A 19 21.17 -7.78 -15.71
N LYS A 20 20.21 -8.72 -15.82
CA LYS A 20 18.80 -8.37 -15.87
C LYS A 20 18.29 -7.83 -14.53
N LEU A 21 18.79 -8.36 -13.41
CA LEU A 21 18.51 -7.83 -12.08
C LEU A 21 19.06 -6.41 -11.91
N LYS A 22 20.29 -6.15 -12.37
CA LYS A 22 20.92 -4.82 -12.33
C LYS A 22 20.16 -3.80 -13.17
N GLU A 23 19.66 -4.18 -14.35
CA GLU A 23 18.81 -3.32 -15.18
C GLU A 23 17.53 -2.90 -14.45
N THR A 24 16.81 -3.87 -13.87
CA THR A 24 15.57 -3.58 -13.11
C THR A 24 15.87 -2.74 -11.88
N GLY A 25 16.95 -3.03 -11.15
CA GLY A 25 17.39 -2.26 -10.00
C GLY A 25 17.75 -0.81 -10.37
N LYS A 26 18.47 -0.61 -11.47
CA LYS A 26 18.78 0.73 -11.99
C LYS A 26 17.50 1.49 -12.35
N ALA A 27 16.56 0.85 -13.05
CA ALA A 27 15.29 1.46 -13.40
C ALA A 27 14.48 1.89 -12.15
N LEU A 28 14.49 1.07 -11.09
CA LEU A 28 13.87 1.43 -9.81
C LEU A 28 14.55 2.64 -9.16
N VAL A 29 15.88 2.65 -9.07
CA VAL A 29 16.63 3.77 -8.50
C VAL A 29 16.34 5.06 -9.28
N ASP A 30 16.44 5.02 -10.62
CA ASP A 30 16.24 6.20 -11.46
C ASP A 30 14.81 6.79 -11.29
N VAL A 31 13.78 5.94 -11.20
CA VAL A 31 12.38 6.39 -11.02
C VAL A 31 12.13 6.88 -9.60
N LEU A 32 12.63 6.17 -8.58
CA LEU A 32 12.44 6.54 -7.17
C LEU A 32 13.22 7.79 -6.79
N SER A 33 14.37 8.05 -7.43
CA SER A 33 15.15 9.29 -7.23
C SER A 33 14.60 10.49 -7.99
N SER A 34 13.70 10.29 -8.96
CA SER A 34 13.12 11.37 -9.75
C SER A 34 11.65 11.61 -9.40
N THR A 35 10.77 10.71 -9.86
CA THR A 35 9.32 10.81 -9.68
C THR A 35 8.90 10.38 -8.27
N GLY A 36 9.66 9.48 -7.64
CA GLY A 36 9.33 8.92 -6.32
C GLY A 36 8.26 7.84 -6.34
N PHE A 37 7.65 7.55 -7.50
CA PHE A 37 6.54 6.59 -7.65
C PHE A 37 6.70 5.71 -8.88
N VAL A 38 6.30 4.44 -8.74
CA VAL A 38 6.35 3.42 -9.80
C VAL A 38 5.21 2.42 -9.64
N TYR A 39 4.67 1.94 -10.76
CA TYR A 39 3.82 0.75 -10.79
C TYR A 39 4.66 -0.49 -11.12
N LEU A 40 4.46 -1.57 -10.37
CA LEU A 40 5.04 -2.86 -10.71
C LEU A 40 4.00 -3.72 -11.43
N LYS A 41 4.42 -4.40 -12.50
CA LYS A 41 3.63 -5.47 -13.13
C LYS A 41 4.36 -6.80 -12.99
N ASN A 42 3.63 -7.91 -13.16
CA ASN A 42 4.19 -9.27 -13.05
C ASN A 42 4.90 -9.55 -11.71
N PHE A 43 4.52 -8.87 -10.64
CA PHE A 43 5.13 -8.98 -9.29
C PHE A 43 4.86 -10.31 -8.58
N GLY A 44 4.05 -11.19 -9.18
CA GLY A 44 3.92 -12.59 -8.75
C GLY A 44 2.80 -12.88 -7.76
N ILE A 45 2.03 -11.87 -7.35
CA ILE A 45 0.78 -12.06 -6.62
C ILE A 45 -0.32 -12.35 -7.65
N SER A 46 -1.13 -13.39 -7.40
CA SER A 46 -2.20 -13.78 -8.31
C SER A 46 -3.33 -12.75 -8.29
N ARG A 47 -3.97 -12.56 -9.45
CA ARG A 47 -5.15 -11.69 -9.59
C ARG A 47 -6.28 -12.11 -8.64
N GLY A 48 -6.56 -13.42 -8.54
CA GLY A 48 -7.60 -13.93 -7.66
C GLY A 48 -7.34 -13.63 -6.17
N LEU A 49 -6.08 -13.62 -5.72
CA LEU A 49 -5.78 -13.23 -4.33
C LEU A 49 -6.04 -11.73 -4.11
N ILE A 50 -5.70 -10.88 -5.08
CA ILE A 50 -5.97 -9.43 -5.01
C ILE A 50 -7.48 -9.17 -4.97
N GLU A 51 -8.25 -9.86 -5.80
CA GLU A 51 -9.71 -9.78 -5.85
C GLU A 51 -10.33 -10.24 -4.53
N ASN A 52 -9.92 -11.38 -3.99
CA ASN A 52 -10.42 -11.88 -2.71
C ASN A 52 -10.14 -10.91 -1.54
N VAL A 53 -8.95 -10.31 -1.49
CA VAL A 53 -8.61 -9.32 -0.46
C VAL A 53 -9.44 -8.04 -0.65
N ARG A 54 -9.68 -7.62 -1.90
CA ARG A 54 -10.53 -6.48 -2.20
C ARG A 54 -11.97 -6.72 -1.74
N ASP A 55 -12.54 -7.87 -2.05
CA ASP A 55 -13.91 -8.23 -1.68
C ASP A 55 -14.07 -8.30 -0.15
N ALA A 56 -13.07 -8.85 0.56
CA ALA A 56 -13.06 -8.86 2.01
C ALA A 56 -13.04 -7.43 2.60
N ALA A 57 -12.21 -6.53 2.03
CA ALA A 57 -12.18 -5.13 2.44
C ALA A 57 -13.52 -4.44 2.17
N ASP A 58 -14.12 -4.64 1.00
CA ASP A 58 -15.43 -4.07 0.64
C ASP A 58 -16.52 -4.54 1.62
N GLY A 59 -16.51 -5.83 2.01
CA GLY A 59 -17.41 -6.35 3.04
C GLY A 59 -17.23 -5.67 4.40
N ILE A 60 -15.99 -5.42 4.83
CA ILE A 60 -15.71 -4.71 6.09
C ILE A 60 -16.22 -3.27 6.01
N PHE A 61 -15.86 -2.51 4.98
CA PHE A 61 -16.14 -1.07 4.94
C PHE A 61 -17.61 -0.73 4.64
N THR A 62 -18.35 -1.64 3.99
CA THR A 62 -19.80 -1.52 3.77
C THR A 62 -20.65 -1.94 4.98
N ALA A 63 -20.06 -2.58 5.99
CA ALA A 63 -20.76 -2.92 7.22
C ALA A 63 -21.18 -1.67 8.02
N PRO A 64 -22.23 -1.76 8.87
CA PRO A 64 -22.63 -0.68 9.77
C PRO A 64 -21.49 -0.19 10.66
N SER A 65 -21.46 1.10 10.99
CA SER A 65 -20.40 1.70 11.81
C SER A 65 -20.21 0.99 13.15
N ILE A 66 -21.32 0.64 13.82
CA ILE A 66 -21.27 -0.06 15.11
C ILE A 66 -20.56 -1.43 15.05
N GLU A 67 -20.61 -2.11 13.90
CA GLU A 67 -19.90 -3.38 13.73
C GLU A 67 -18.40 -3.16 13.50
N LYS A 68 -18.03 -2.13 12.73
CA LYS A 68 -16.64 -1.76 12.48
C LYS A 68 -15.94 -1.24 13.75
N GLU A 69 -16.67 -0.48 14.57
CA GLU A 69 -16.18 0.10 15.83
C GLU A 69 -15.82 -0.95 16.89
N LYS A 70 -16.38 -2.16 16.84
CA LYS A 70 -15.95 -3.29 17.69
C LYS A 70 -14.48 -3.66 17.51
N TYR A 71 -13.90 -3.28 16.38
CA TYR A 71 -12.52 -3.53 16.01
C TYR A 71 -11.68 -2.26 16.01
N ALA A 72 -12.04 -1.24 16.81
CA ALA A 72 -11.31 0.02 16.89
C ALA A 72 -9.79 -0.17 17.08
N ARG A 73 -9.01 0.73 16.46
CA ARG A 73 -7.55 0.67 16.50
C ARG A 73 -7.00 0.67 17.94
N ASP A 74 -6.20 -0.34 18.25
CA ASP A 74 -5.43 -0.40 19.47
C ASP A 74 -4.16 0.48 19.33
N PRO A 75 -3.92 1.43 20.25
CA PRO A 75 -2.82 2.39 20.14
C PRO A 75 -1.43 1.78 20.37
N PHE A 76 -1.33 0.61 21.01
CA PHE A 76 -0.07 -0.08 21.27
C PHE A 76 0.33 -1.00 20.12
N THR A 77 -0.64 -1.71 19.54
CA THR A 77 -0.38 -2.63 18.41
C THR A 77 -0.45 -1.94 17.06
N ASN A 78 -1.06 -0.76 16.99
CA ASN A 78 -1.34 -0.02 15.76
C ASN A 78 -2.27 -0.78 14.78
N CYS A 79 -3.05 -1.74 15.28
CA CYS A 79 -3.94 -2.59 14.51
C CYS A 79 -5.41 -2.27 14.81
N GLY A 80 -6.27 -2.32 13.79
CA GLY A 80 -7.72 -2.16 13.91
C GLY A 80 -8.31 -1.08 13.00
N TYR A 81 -9.61 -0.88 13.11
CA TYR A 81 -10.40 0.07 12.33
C TYR A 81 -10.22 1.51 12.84
N ILE A 82 -10.05 2.43 11.89
CA ILE A 82 -10.10 3.87 12.12
C ILE A 82 -11.27 4.40 11.30
N GLY A 83 -12.25 5.01 11.98
CA GLY A 83 -13.39 5.63 11.33
C GLY A 83 -13.07 7.02 10.77
N LEU A 84 -14.00 7.54 9.95
CA LEU A 84 -13.95 8.94 9.53
C LEU A 84 -14.15 9.84 10.74
N ALA A 85 -13.23 10.78 10.95
CA ALA A 85 -13.31 11.79 11.99
C ALA A 85 -13.10 13.18 11.38
N THR A 86 -13.51 14.22 12.11
CA THR A 86 -13.26 15.61 11.74
C THR A 86 -12.04 16.10 12.51
N GLU A 87 -11.01 16.53 11.79
CA GLU A 87 -9.85 17.19 12.38
C GLU A 87 -10.30 18.50 13.05
N ARG A 88 -9.78 18.75 14.26
CA ARG A 88 -9.96 20.03 14.96
C ARG A 88 -8.59 20.65 15.13
N LEU A 89 -8.40 21.83 14.56
CA LEU A 89 -7.16 22.58 14.70
C LEU A 89 -7.09 23.23 16.09
N ASP A 90 -5.91 23.27 16.68
CA ASP A 90 -5.66 24.15 17.80
C ASP A 90 -5.30 25.56 17.31
N ASP A 91 -6.20 26.53 17.45
CA ASP A 91 -5.91 27.93 17.12
C ASP A 91 -4.70 28.50 17.89
N GLY A 92 -4.38 27.94 19.08
CA GLY A 92 -3.19 28.32 19.87
C GLY A 92 -1.91 27.61 19.44
N CYS A 93 -2.02 26.52 18.67
CA CYS A 93 -0.91 25.68 18.23
C CYS A 93 -1.27 25.07 16.86
N PRO A 94 -1.28 25.86 15.77
CA PRO A 94 -1.89 25.47 14.48
C PRO A 94 -1.20 24.32 13.75
N TYR A 95 -0.09 23.80 14.30
CA TYR A 95 0.63 22.63 13.83
C TYR A 95 0.33 21.36 14.66
N GLU A 96 -0.53 21.45 15.67
CA GLU A 96 -1.00 20.33 16.50
C GLU A 96 -2.52 20.10 16.31
N TYR A 97 -2.92 18.84 16.33
CA TYR A 97 -4.33 18.43 16.31
C TYR A 97 -4.91 18.45 17.73
N LYS A 98 -6.15 18.95 17.89
CA LYS A 98 -6.93 18.83 19.14
C LYS A 98 -7.66 17.50 19.26
#